data_AF-A0A955M979-F1
#
_entry.id   AF-A0A955M979-F1
#
_cell.length_a   1.000
_cell.length_b   1.000
_cell.length_c   1.000
_cell.angle_alpha   90.00
_cell.angle_beta   90.00
_cell.angle_gamma   90.00
#
_symmetry.space_group_name_H-M   'P 1'
#
loop_
_entity.id
_entity.type
_entity.pdbx_description
1 polymer ?
#
loop_
_entity_poly.entity_id
_entity_poly.type
_entity_poly.pdbx_seq_one_letter_code
_entity_poly.pdbx_strand_id
1 'polypeptide(L)' 'MAKRQKMSSIKLADISENYLFILPAVIIFAIFYIYPFIDIINLSLHEWKGIGPKVFVGLRNFK' A
#
# COMPACT_ATOMS: atom_id res chain seq x y z
N MET A 1 -0.92 -35.21 -37.48
CA MET A 1 -1.96 -35.02 -36.43
C MET A 1 -1.54 -33.86 -35.53
N ALA A 2 -2.18 -32.70 -35.64
CA ALA A 2 -1.83 -31.52 -34.84
C ALA A 2 -2.42 -31.65 -33.43
N LYS A 3 -1.54 -31.72 -32.42
CA LYS A 3 -1.93 -31.74 -31.00
C LYS A 3 -2.45 -30.35 -30.63
N ARG A 4 -3.77 -30.18 -30.59
CA ARG A 4 -4.45 -28.95 -30.20
C ARG A 4 -4.02 -28.58 -28.77
N GLN A 5 -3.11 -27.62 -28.63
CA GLN A 5 -2.77 -27.05 -27.34
C GLN A 5 -4.05 -26.45 -26.75
N LYS A 6 -4.49 -27.04 -25.64
CA LYS A 6 -5.61 -26.54 -24.86
C LYS A 6 -5.12 -25.26 -24.21
N MET A 7 -5.44 -24.10 -24.81
CA MET A 7 -5.17 -22.79 -24.21
C MET A 7 -5.70 -22.84 -22.77
N SER A 8 -4.81 -22.71 -21.80
CA SER A 8 -5.16 -22.60 -20.40
C SER A 8 -5.93 -21.29 -20.22
N SER A 9 -7.25 -21.38 -20.24
CA SER A 9 -8.12 -20.31 -19.77
C SER A 9 -7.63 -19.91 -18.39
N ILE A 10 -7.07 -18.71 -18.24
CA ILE A 10 -6.61 -18.21 -16.94
C ILE A 10 -7.83 -18.21 -16.02
N LYS A 11 -7.89 -19.15 -15.09
CA LYS A 11 -8.96 -19.24 -14.11
C LYS A 11 -8.64 -18.23 -13.01
N LEU A 12 -9.49 -17.23 -12.85
CA LEU A 12 -9.39 -16.24 -11.76
C LEU A 12 -9.36 -16.91 -10.37
N ALA A 13 -9.94 -18.11 -10.26
CA ALA A 13 -9.94 -18.91 -9.04
C ALA A 13 -8.53 -19.43 -8.65
N ASP A 14 -7.72 -19.87 -9.61
CA ASP A 14 -6.36 -20.40 -9.35
C ASP A 14 -5.39 -19.29 -8.90
N ILE A 15 -5.71 -18.03 -9.25
CA ILE A 15 -5.01 -16.84 -8.79
C ILE A 15 -5.29 -16.64 -7.30
N SER A 16 -6.55 -16.76 -6.85
CA SER A 16 -6.98 -16.41 -5.50
C SER A 16 -6.22 -17.10 -4.35
N GLU A 17 -5.86 -18.38 -4.50
CA GLU A 17 -5.14 -19.16 -3.49
C GLU A 17 -3.74 -18.57 -3.21
N ASN A 18 -3.02 -18.18 -4.26
CA ASN A 18 -1.68 -17.59 -4.15
C ASN A 18 -1.70 -16.21 -3.49
N TYR A 19 -2.74 -15.40 -3.76
CA TYR A 19 -2.86 -14.06 -3.14
C TYR A 19 -3.27 -14.15 -1.67
N LEU A 20 -4.07 -15.15 -1.29
CA LEU A 20 -4.44 -15.37 0.10
C LEU A 20 -3.21 -15.72 0.97
N PHE A 21 -2.23 -16.41 0.40
CA PHE A 21 -0.97 -16.73 1.09
C PHE A 21 -0.13 -15.49 1.43
N ILE A 22 -0.03 -14.52 0.51
CA ILE A 22 0.74 -13.28 0.73
C ILE A 22 -0.07 -12.20 1.48
N LEU A 23 -1.40 -12.30 1.49
CA LEU A 23 -2.31 -11.35 2.13
C LEU A 23 -1.91 -10.96 3.57
N PRO A 24 -1.58 -11.88 4.50
CA PRO A 24 -1.17 -11.49 5.85
C PRO A 24 0.09 -10.62 5.87
N ALA A 25 1.07 -10.92 5.01
CA ALA A 25 2.27 -10.10 4.89
C ALA A 25 1.95 -8.69 4.36
N VAL A 26 1.05 -8.59 3.37
CA VAL A 26 0.58 -7.31 2.83
C VAL A 26 -0.16 -6.49 3.89
N ILE A 27 -1.00 -7.14 4.71
CA ILE A 27 -1.72 -6.47 5.80
C ILE A 27 -0.74 -5.90 6.84
N ILE A 28 0.23 -6.71 7.28
CA ILE A 28 1.26 -6.26 8.22
C ILE A 28 2.04 -5.08 7.61
N PHE A 29 2.47 -5.20 6.34
CA PHE A 29 3.14 -4.12 5.64
C PHE A 29 2.27 -2.84 5.58
N ALA A 30 0.98 -2.97 5.25
CA ALA A 30 0.09 -1.82 5.18
C ALA A 30 -0.07 -1.13 6.54
N ILE A 31 -0.24 -1.89 7.63
CA ILE A 31 -0.44 -1.35 8.97
C ILE A 31 0.83 -0.69 9.51
N PHE A 32 1.99 -1.33 9.33
CA PHE A 32 3.23 -0.88 9.96
C PHE A 32 4.13 -0.01 9.07
N TYR A 33 3.91 0.01 7.76
CA TYR A 33 4.66 0.85 6.83
C TYR A 33 3.77 1.88 6.14
N ILE A 34 2.71 1.46 5.44
CA ILE A 34 1.91 2.39 4.62
C ILE A 34 1.17 3.40 5.50
N TYR A 35 0.49 2.94 6.55
CA TYR A 35 -0.25 3.82 7.47
C TYR A 35 0.65 4.89 8.11
N PRO A 36 1.76 4.56 8.81
CA PRO A 36 2.62 5.59 9.40
C PRO A 36 3.34 6.44 8.34
N PHE A 37 3.59 5.90 7.15
CA PHE A 37 4.15 6.69 6.04
C PHE A 37 3.20 7.81 5.59
N ILE A 38 1.90 7.53 5.53
CA ILE A 38 0.88 8.57 5.25
C ILE A 38 0.87 9.63 6.36
N ASP A 39 1.01 9.23 7.62
CA ASP A 39 1.09 10.17 8.74
C ASP A 39 2.33 11.08 8.63
N ILE A 40 3.47 10.56 8.15
CA ILE A 40 4.68 11.35 7.89
C ILE A 40 4.45 12.35 6.76
N ILE A 41 3.81 11.93 5.67
CA ILE A 41 3.43 12.85 4.58
C ILE A 41 2.51 13.95 5.11
N ASN A 42 1.49 13.59 5.89
CA ASN A 42 0.59 14.56 6.49
C ASN A 42 1.36 15.52 7.41
N LEU A 43 2.24 15.00 8.26
CA LEU A 43 3.07 15.81 9.15
C LEU A 43 4.00 16.75 8.37
N SER A 44 4.55 16.33 7.23
CA SER A 44 5.40 17.19 6.39
C SER A 44 4.67 18.41 5.84
N LEU A 45 3.34 18.34 5.71
CA LEU A 45 2.48 19.46 5.30
C LEU A 45 2.05 20.35 6.48
N HIS A 46 2.43 19.98 7.70
CA HIS A 46 2.10 20.70 8.92
C HIS A 46 3.37 21.25 9.60
N GLU A 47 3.22 22.39 10.27
CA GLU A 47 4.20 22.89 11.21
C GLU A 47 3.81 22.43 12.61
N TRP A 48 4.68 21.68 13.27
CA TRP A 48 4.42 21.12 14.59
C TRP A 48 5.68 21.08 15.44
N LYS A 49 5.58 21.59 16.67
CA LYS A 49 6.68 21.62 17.65
C LYS A 49 6.73 20.37 18.54
N GLY A 50 5.98 19.31 18.18
CA GLY A 50 5.87 18.07 18.97
C GLY A 50 4.93 18.14 20.18
N ILE A 51 4.50 19.35 20.58
CA ILE A 51 3.55 19.58 21.68
C ILE A 51 2.47 20.53 21.17
N GLY A 52 1.21 20.24 21.52
CA GLY A 52 0.06 21.04 21.12
C GLY A 52 -0.42 20.76 19.69
N PRO A 53 -1.32 21.60 19.15
CA PRO A 53 -1.96 21.36 17.85
C PRO A 53 -0.96 21.52 16.69
N LYS A 54 -1.16 20.74 15.63
CA LYS A 54 -0.45 20.87 14.35
C LYS A 54 -1.09 21.99 13.53
N VAL A 55 -0.29 22.83 12.89
CA VAL A 55 -0.78 23.90 12.01
C VAL A 55 -0.56 23.49 10.56
N PHE A 56 -1.59 23.46 9.73
CA PHE A 56 -1.43 23.15 8.30
C PHE A 56 -0.73 24.30 7.59
N VAL A 57 0.39 24.01 6.92
CA VAL A 57 1.21 25.01 6.21
C VAL A 57 1.44 24.65 4.73
N GLY A 58 0.84 23.56 4.26
CA GLY A 58 0.97 23.07 2.90
C GLY A 58 2.43 22.76 2.56
N LEU A 59 2.89 23.23 1.39
CA LEU A 59 4.23 22.94 0.89
C LEU A 59 5.34 23.85 1.47
N ARG A 60 5.03 24.70 2.46
CA ARG A 60 5.98 25.69 3.00
C ARG A 60 7.24 25.08 3.63
N ASN A 61 7.17 23.81 4.04
CA ASN A 61 8.29 23.05 4.60
C ASN A 61 9.27 22.50 3.54
N PHE A 62 8.93 22.56 2.25
CA PHE A 62 9.71 21.98 1.14
C PHE A 62 10.48 23.05 0.35
N LYS A 63 11.43 23.71 1.00
CA LYS A 63 12.29 24.73 0.36
C LYS A 63 13.48 24.12 -0.35
#